data_AF-A0A522CCC2-F1
#
_entry.id   AF-A0A522CCC2-F1
#
_cell.length_a   1.000
_cell.length_b   1.000
_cell.length_c   1.000
_cell.angle_alpha   90.00
_cell.angle_beta   90.00
_cell.angle_gamma   90.00
#
_symmetry.space_group_name_H-M   'P 1'
#
loop_
_entity.id
_entity.type
_entity.pdbx_description
1 polymer ?
#
loop_
_entity_poly.entity_id
_entity_poly.type
_entity_poly.pdbx_seq_one_letter_code
_entity_poly.pdbx_strand_id
1 'polypeptide(L)'
;MKIKEATKKMSDEEYYDKKGVLGEIVEGDIAISLDEALRRDIVMGKRRRTLQNVTIKLDPMYLISIKKVATKKGIPYQTLMRQWVADKIRKELRIS
;
A
#
# COMPACT_ATOMS: atom_id res chain seq x y z
N MET A 1 -17.90 46.80 6.54
CA MET A 1 -16.67 46.83 5.70
C MET A 1 -16.19 45.40 5.50
N LYS A 2 -15.98 45.01 4.25
CA LYS A 2 -15.45 43.68 3.86
C LYS A 2 -13.93 43.75 3.83
N ILE A 3 -13.24 42.78 4.44
CA ILE A 3 -11.91 42.37 3.97
C ILE A 3 -11.92 40.83 3.99
N LYS A 4 -12.08 40.25 2.79
CA LYS A 4 -11.88 38.83 2.53
C LYS A 4 -10.37 38.66 2.39
N GLU A 5 -9.70 38.07 3.36
CA GLU A 5 -8.32 37.63 3.18
C GLU A 5 -8.33 36.44 2.22
N ALA A 6 -7.72 36.67 1.07
CA ALA A 6 -7.51 35.67 0.04
C ALA A 6 -6.61 34.56 0.62
N THR A 7 -7.19 33.40 0.92
CA THR A 7 -6.46 32.18 1.24
C THR A 7 -5.66 31.77 0.01
N LYS A 8 -4.39 32.19 -0.01
CA LYS A 8 -3.38 31.73 -0.95
C LYS A 8 -3.36 30.20 -0.89
N LYS A 9 -3.69 29.53 -1.99
CA LYS A 9 -3.58 28.06 -2.10
C LYS A 9 -2.11 27.69 -1.96
N MET A 10 -1.67 27.38 -0.74
CA MET A 10 -0.40 26.71 -0.49
C MET A 10 -0.54 25.26 -0.97
N SER A 11 0.50 24.73 -1.62
CA SER A 11 0.57 23.30 -1.88
C SER A 11 0.78 22.56 -0.57
N ASP A 12 0.30 21.33 -0.49
CA ASP A 12 0.44 20.48 0.69
C ASP A 12 1.92 20.36 1.12
N GLU A 13 2.84 20.35 0.15
CA GLU A 13 4.29 20.32 0.35
C GLU A 13 4.80 21.52 1.16
N GLU A 14 4.45 22.76 0.76
CA GLU A 14 4.85 23.97 1.48
C GLU A 14 4.25 24.06 2.89
N TYR A 15 3.09 23.43 3.11
CA TYR A 15 2.42 23.36 4.40
C TYR A 15 3.18 22.45 5.38
N TYR A 16 3.60 21.26 4.95
CA TYR A 16 4.32 20.32 5.79
C TYR A 16 5.79 20.71 6.04
N ASP A 17 6.42 21.44 5.12
CA ASP A 17 7.80 21.92 5.29
C ASP A 17 7.89 23.05 6.33
N LYS A 18 6.86 23.91 6.43
CA LYS A 18 6.84 25.04 7.37
C LYS A 18 6.21 24.71 8.72
N LYS A 19 5.26 23.77 8.74
CA LYS A 19 4.53 23.42 9.96
C LYS A 19 5.05 22.07 10.48
N GLY A 20 5.80 22.10 11.58
CA GLY A 20 6.27 20.90 12.25
C GLY A 20 5.12 20.09 12.86
N VAL A 21 4.47 19.26 12.06
CA VAL A 21 3.28 18.46 12.44
C VAL A 21 3.59 17.30 13.40
N LEU A 22 4.87 16.99 13.63
CA LEU A 22 5.31 15.93 14.55
C LEU A 22 4.87 16.17 16.01
N GLY A 23 4.72 17.43 16.43
CA GLY A 23 4.23 17.78 17.76
C GLY A 23 2.70 17.79 17.88
N GLU A 24 1.98 17.69 16.77
CA GLU A 24 0.51 17.65 16.71
C GLU A 24 -0.03 16.21 16.63
N ILE A 25 0.86 15.20 16.62
CA ILE A 25 0.48 13.78 16.64
C ILE A 25 -0.01 13.43 18.04
N VAL A 26 -1.33 13.29 18.19
CA VAL A 26 -1.96 12.80 19.42
C VAL A 26 -2.01 11.27 19.36
N GLU A 27 -1.52 10.60 20.40
CA GLU A 27 -1.78 9.17 20.61
C GLU A 27 -3.25 9.00 21.02
N GLY A 28 -4.13 8.97 20.03
CA GLY A 28 -5.53 8.59 20.18
C GLY A 28 -5.79 7.25 19.50
N ASP A 29 -6.70 6.46 20.05
CA ASP A 29 -7.24 5.29 19.36
C ASP A 29 -7.93 5.76 18.08
N ILE A 30 -7.22 5.65 16.95
CA ILE A 30 -7.82 5.85 15.64
C ILE A 30 -8.87 4.76 15.51
N ALA A 31 -10.14 5.15 15.46
CA ALA A 31 -11.22 4.26 15.08
C ALA A 31 -11.03 3.88 13.60
N ILE A 32 -10.14 2.92 13.35
CA ILE A 32 -10.06 2.21 12.09
C ILE A 32 -11.42 1.51 12.00
N SER A 33 -12.31 2.05 11.17
CA SER A 33 -13.53 1.36 10.77
C SER A 33 -13.10 0.11 10.01
N LEU A 34 -12.76 -0.94 10.75
CA LEU A 34 -12.53 -2.26 10.22
C LEU A 34 -13.90 -2.77 9.83
N ASP A 35 -14.07 -3.04 8.54
CA ASP A 35 -15.23 -3.76 8.03
C ASP A 35 -15.54 -4.96 8.94
N GLU A 36 -16.80 -5.12 9.34
CA GLU A 36 -17.22 -6.08 10.38
C GLU A 36 -16.89 -7.53 10.00
N ALA A 37 -16.74 -7.81 8.69
CA ALA A 37 -16.21 -9.07 8.20
C ALA A 37 -14.73 -9.27 8.58
N LEU A 38 -13.90 -8.24 8.41
CA LEU A 38 -12.47 -8.26 8.74
C LEU A 38 -12.25 -8.39 10.26
N ARG A 39 -13.07 -7.72 11.08
CA ARG A 39 -13.04 -7.85 12.55
C ARG A 39 -13.34 -9.28 12.97
N ARG A 40 -14.38 -9.90 12.42
CA ARG A 40 -14.74 -11.30 12.69
C ARG A 40 -13.64 -12.28 12.28
N ASP A 41 -13.02 -12.07 11.12
CA ASP A 41 -11.92 -12.93 10.65
C ASP A 41 -10.67 -12.84 11.53
N ILE A 42 -10.39 -11.66 12.10
CA ILE A 42 -9.30 -11.45 13.06
C ILE A 42 -9.62 -12.17 14.38
N VAL A 43 -10.81 -11.94 14.95
CA VAL A 43 -11.23 -12.53 16.24
C VAL A 43 -11.36 -14.05 16.15
N MET A 44 -11.85 -14.59 15.03
CA MET A 44 -11.96 -16.03 14.80
C MET A 44 -10.63 -16.71 14.48
N GLY A 45 -9.50 -15.99 14.44
CA GLY A 45 -8.19 -16.56 14.12
C GLY A 45 -8.10 -17.17 12.71
N LYS A 46 -9.08 -16.89 11.83
CA LYS A 46 -9.18 -17.41 10.45
C LYS A 46 -8.23 -16.71 9.48
N ARG A 47 -7.34 -15.83 9.96
CA ARG A 47 -6.19 -15.33 9.21
C ARG A 47 -5.12 -16.41 9.03
N ARG A 48 -5.47 -17.49 8.36
CA ARG A 48 -4.51 -18.42 7.76
C ARG A 48 -5.04 -18.82 6.40
N ARG A 49 -5.02 -17.86 5.46
CA ARG A 49 -4.87 -18.25 4.05
C ARG A 49 -3.54 -18.99 3.97
N THR A 50 -3.59 -20.32 3.92
CA THR A 50 -2.40 -21.14 3.80
C THR A 50 -1.79 -20.85 2.43
N LEU A 51 -0.68 -20.11 2.41
CA LEU A 51 0.06 -19.88 1.19
C LEU A 51 0.59 -21.24 0.71
N GLN A 52 0.28 -21.60 -0.53
CA GLN A 52 0.86 -22.78 -1.16
C GLN A 52 2.21 -22.43 -1.78
N ASN A 53 3.20 -23.29 -1.57
CA ASN A 53 4.50 -23.16 -2.21
C ASN A 53 4.41 -23.68 -3.64
N VAL A 54 4.73 -22.83 -4.61
CA VAL A 54 4.75 -23.18 -6.03
C VAL A 54 6.16 -22.95 -6.56
N THR A 55 6.71 -23.94 -7.27
CA THR A 55 8.01 -23.83 -7.93
C THR A 55 7.78 -23.60 -9.42
N ILE A 56 8.37 -22.52 -9.96
CA ILE A 56 8.27 -22.17 -11.38
C ILE A 56 9.69 -22.11 -11.95
N LYS A 57 9.93 -22.82 -13.06
CA LYS A 57 11.18 -22.69 -13.82
C LYS A 57 11.09 -21.43 -14.69
N LEU A 58 12.08 -20.55 -14.58
CA LEU A 58 12.18 -19.28 -15.30
C LEU A 58 13.58 -19.17 -15.90
N ASP A 59 13.67 -18.48 -17.03
CA ASP A 59 14.98 -18.11 -17.59
C ASP A 59 15.75 -17.23 -16.59
N PRO A 60 17.04 -17.50 -16.34
CA PRO A 60 17.89 -16.68 -15.48
C PRO A 60 17.88 -15.18 -15.84
N MET A 61 17.78 -14.82 -17.13
CA MET A 61 17.75 -13.43 -17.58
C MET A 61 16.49 -12.70 -17.11
N TYR A 62 15.33 -13.38 -17.10
CA TYR A 62 14.10 -12.81 -16.54
C TYR A 62 14.23 -12.62 -15.03
N LEU A 63 14.81 -13.57 -14.31
CA LEU A 63 15.02 -13.45 -12.87
C LEU A 63 15.89 -12.23 -12.51
N ILE A 64 16.99 -12.02 -13.26
CA ILE A 64 17.87 -10.85 -13.08
C ILE A 64 17.09 -9.55 -13.33
N SER A 65 16.31 -9.52 -14.41
CA SER A 65 15.50 -8.35 -14.77
C SER A 65 14.46 -8.02 -13.68
N ILE A 66 13.76 -9.03 -13.17
CA ILE A 66 12.78 -8.88 -12.08
C ILE A 66 13.46 -8.33 -10.82
N LYS A 67 14.63 -8.87 -10.45
CA LYS A 67 15.38 -8.39 -9.29
C LYS A 67 15.77 -6.91 -9.45
N LYS A 68 16.26 -6.51 -10.63
CA LYS A 68 16.58 -5.10 -10.92
C LYS A 68 15.35 -4.19 -10.76
N VAL A 69 14.20 -4.61 -11.27
CA VAL A 69 12.94 -3.85 -11.12
C VAL A 69 12.51 -3.75 -9.66
N ALA A 70 12.67 -4.84 -8.90
CA ALA A 70 12.34 -4.87 -7.47
C ALA A 70 13.23 -3.94 -6.65
N THR A 71 14.55 -3.95 -6.91
CA THR A 71 15.51 -3.02 -6.29
C THR A 71 15.14 -1.57 -6.58
N LYS A 72 14.82 -1.23 -7.84
CA LYS A 72 14.38 0.13 -8.21
C LYS A 72 13.11 0.58 -7.50
N LYS A 73 12.20 -0.36 -7.19
CA LYS A 73 10.95 -0.10 -6.47
C LYS A 73 11.11 -0.17 -4.94
N GLY A 74 12.30 -0.49 -4.42
CA GLY A 74 12.53 -0.62 -2.98
C GLY A 74 11.79 -1.79 -2.32
N ILE A 75 11.35 -2.80 -3.09
CA ILE A 75 10.57 -3.93 -2.59
C ILE A 75 11.25 -5.27 -2.89
N PRO A 76 11.04 -6.32 -2.08
CA PRO A 76 11.55 -7.66 -2.38
C PRO A 76 11.00 -8.22 -3.70
N TYR A 77 11.83 -8.95 -4.46
CA TYR A 77 11.43 -9.53 -5.75
C TYR A 77 10.24 -10.51 -5.61
N GLN A 78 10.15 -11.20 -4.48
CA GLN A 78 9.06 -12.12 -4.16
C GLN A 78 7.73 -11.37 -4.02
N THR A 79 7.73 -10.21 -3.37
CA THR A 79 6.57 -9.34 -3.21
C THR A 79 6.13 -8.78 -4.57
N LEU A 80 7.08 -8.30 -5.37
CA LEU A 80 6.80 -7.80 -6.72
C LEU A 80 6.14 -8.88 -7.59
N MET A 81 6.67 -10.10 -7.58
CA MET A 81 6.12 -11.23 -8.33
C MET A 81 4.69 -11.56 -7.89
N ARG A 82 4.42 -11.59 -6.57
CA ARG A 82 3.06 -11.82 -6.06
C ARG A 82 2.08 -10.74 -6.50
N GLN A 83 2.51 -9.47 -6.45
CA GLN A 83 1.69 -8.36 -6.89
C GLN A 83 1.36 -8.45 -8.38
N TRP A 84 2.36 -8.70 -9.24
CA TRP A 84 2.13 -8.83 -10.67
C TRP A 84 1.21 -10.00 -11.03
N VAL A 85 1.36 -11.14 -10.36
CA VAL A 85 0.46 -12.29 -10.54
C VAL A 85 -0.96 -11.91 -10.16
N ALA A 86 -1.17 -11.27 -9.00
CA ALA A 86 -2.49 -10.82 -8.56
C ALA A 86 -3.10 -9.80 -9.53
N ASP A 87 -2.33 -8.80 -9.97
CA ASP A 87 -2.79 -7.75 -10.87
C ASP A 87 -3.17 -8.32 -12.25
N LYS A 88 -2.40 -9.29 -12.75
CA LYS A 88 -2.71 -9.98 -14.01
C LYS A 88 -3.97 -10.83 -13.88
N ILE A 89 -4.10 -11.62 -12.81
CA ILE A 89 -5.31 -12.42 -12.56
C ILE A 89 -6.55 -11.53 -12.47
N ARG A 90 -6.50 -10.41 -11.74
CA ARG A 90 -7.62 -9.46 -11.65
C ARG A 90 -8.02 -8.91 -13.02
N LYS A 91 -7.03 -8.54 -13.84
CA LYS A 91 -7.27 -8.04 -15.21
C LYS A 91 -7.95 -9.07 -16.10
N GLU A 92 -7.48 -10.32 -16.08
CA GLU A 92 -8.08 -11.40 -16.88
C GLU A 92 -9.49 -11.78 -16.40
N LEU A 93 -9.71 -11.77 -15.08
CA LEU A 93 -11.02 -12.08 -14.49
C LEU A 93 -12.03 -10.92 -14.59
N ARG A 94 -11.65 -9.76 -15.13
CA ARG A 94 -12.48 -8.53 -15.17
C ARG A 94 -13.11 -8.18 -13.82
N ILE A 95 -12.41 -8.49 -12.72
CA ILE A 95 -12.85 -8.13 -11.38
C ILE A 95 -12.49 -6.64 -11.24
N SER A 96 -13.46 -5.79 -11.56
CA SER A 96 -13.39 -4.34 -11.39
C SER A 96 -13.50 -3.93 -9.93
#